data_AF-C7Q5L3-F1
#
_entry.id   AF-C7Q5L3-F1
#
_cell.length_a   1.000
_cell.length_b   1.000
_cell.length_c   1.000
_cell.angle_alpha   90.00
_cell.angle_beta   90.00
_cell.angle_gamma   90.00
#
_symmetry.space_group_name_H-M   'P 1'
#
loop_
_entity.id
_entity.type
_entity.pdbx_description
1 polymer ?
#
loop_
_entity_poly.entity_id
_entity_poly.type
_entity_poly.pdbx_seq_one_letter_code
_entity_poly.pdbx_strand_id
1 'polypeptide(L)'
;MDAEEERPLLSAATERAFYAARSASLPEETYAIFARWWQLETWLRELVYVELRSLYGSAWQKAVAASAGRQRQDAQFQHMSSADSDNPLAYLDYSQLLKVIAEHDDQLRYALLEPRSWAGRQDELMRIRHRIGHMRKPHSDDLGRLEQTLRDLERGAFIACASYNRRSGPDPDKHSDPVTQGWLRRQHPTALRLIDHAEARYDTSFELTVSRRPWATYPDDLDGAEGIFWHASFYIRRNSLEIKKLWRQLQGGGAPLVHLVSDDPGSVHFTFSAVDGGTPIAEAIGRAFDAVLMSCRVGRQVESDEDFERWQRQAREIDYRVVSGSHWSIVDETTVPISMFGAGGGIDFPPQW
;
A
#
# COMPACT_ATOMS: atom_id res chain seq x y z
N MET A 1 31.06 10.01 23.91
CA MET A 1 30.68 8.79 23.18
C MET A 1 29.46 8.32 23.91
N ASP A 2 28.35 9.00 23.64
CA ASP A 2 27.10 8.79 24.33
C ASP A 2 26.55 7.46 23.85
N ALA A 3 26.22 6.58 24.80
CA ALA A 3 25.49 5.36 24.49
C ALA A 3 24.16 5.80 23.87
N GLU A 4 23.96 5.46 22.59
CA GLU A 4 22.62 5.43 22.02
C GLU A 4 21.78 4.55 22.94
N GLU A 5 20.93 5.19 23.75
CA GLU A 5 19.97 4.52 24.60
C GLU A 5 19.04 3.76 23.66
N GLU A 6 19.24 2.43 23.55
CA GLU A 6 18.44 1.57 22.70
C GLU A 6 16.96 1.78 23.03
N ARG A 7 16.25 2.47 22.14
CA ARG A 7 14.84 2.74 22.33
C ARG A 7 14.05 1.43 22.35
N PRO A 8 13.09 1.27 23.26
CA PRO A 8 12.30 0.04 23.34
C PRO A 8 11.46 -0.15 22.07
N LEU A 9 11.59 -1.31 21.44
CA LEU A 9 10.86 -1.70 20.22
C LEU A 9 9.34 -1.76 20.40
N LEU A 10 8.86 -1.90 21.64
CA LEU A 10 7.45 -2.05 21.98
C LEU A 10 7.02 -0.95 22.95
N SER A 11 5.73 -0.56 22.88
CA SER A 11 5.16 0.28 23.92
C SER A 11 5.17 -0.45 25.27
N ALA A 12 5.28 0.31 26.37
CA ALA A 12 5.28 -0.28 27.71
C ALA A 12 4.01 -1.11 28.00
N ALA A 13 2.86 -0.78 27.39
CA ALA A 13 1.65 -1.57 27.52
C ALA A 13 1.73 -2.90 26.76
N THR A 14 2.26 -2.87 25.53
CA THR A 14 2.47 -4.06 24.70
C THR A 14 3.48 -5.01 25.34
N GLU A 15 4.57 -4.47 25.87
CA GLU A 15 5.61 -5.25 26.55
C GLU A 15 5.05 -5.94 27.81
N ARG A 16 4.28 -5.22 28.64
CA ARG A 16 3.59 -5.83 29.79
C ARG A 16 2.64 -6.95 29.39
N ALA A 17 1.86 -6.76 28.33
CA ALA A 17 0.94 -7.79 27.84
C ALA A 17 1.68 -9.04 27.36
N PHE A 18 2.79 -8.86 26.64
CA PHE A 18 3.66 -9.95 26.19
C PHE A 18 4.22 -10.75 27.38
N TYR A 19 4.79 -10.08 28.38
CA TYR A 19 5.32 -10.76 29.56
C TYR A 19 4.25 -11.49 30.37
N ALA A 20 3.06 -10.91 30.51
CA ALA A 20 1.95 -11.53 31.21
C ALA A 20 1.52 -12.84 30.52
N ALA A 21 1.36 -12.82 29.19
CA ALA A 21 0.93 -13.99 28.44
C ALA A 21 2.02 -15.07 28.33
N ARG A 22 3.30 -14.69 28.23
CA ARG A 22 4.44 -15.62 28.36
C ARG A 22 4.46 -16.31 29.73
N SER A 23 4.26 -15.55 30.81
CA SER A 23 4.22 -16.10 32.17
C SER A 23 3.03 -17.04 32.39
N ALA A 24 1.94 -16.83 31.65
CA ALA A 24 0.76 -17.69 31.63
C ALA A 24 0.90 -18.95 30.74
N SER A 25 2.12 -19.32 30.35
CA SER A 25 2.47 -20.52 29.54
C SER A 25 2.18 -20.43 28.03
N LEU A 26 2.08 -19.23 27.45
CA LEU A 26 2.08 -19.11 25.98
C LEU A 26 3.52 -19.29 25.44
N PRO A 27 3.78 -20.27 24.56
CA PRO A 27 5.10 -20.46 23.97
C PRO A 27 5.55 -19.25 23.15
N GLU A 28 6.82 -18.86 23.25
CA GLU A 28 7.41 -17.76 22.47
C GLU A 28 7.22 -17.94 20.95
N GLU A 29 7.38 -19.18 20.50
CA GLU A 29 7.20 -19.58 19.10
C GLU A 29 5.79 -19.25 18.58
N THR A 30 4.76 -19.25 19.44
CA THR A 30 3.39 -18.91 19.03
C THR A 30 3.28 -17.43 18.62
N TYR A 31 4.00 -16.53 19.30
CA TYR A 31 4.04 -15.12 18.90
C TYR A 31 4.79 -14.93 17.59
N ALA A 32 5.94 -15.59 17.44
CA ALA A 32 6.72 -15.52 16.21
C ALA A 32 5.90 -16.01 15.01
N ILE A 33 5.21 -17.15 15.17
CA ILE A 33 4.31 -17.71 14.15
C ILE A 33 3.17 -16.74 13.85
N PHE A 34 2.53 -16.16 14.86
CA PHE A 34 1.45 -15.18 14.63
C PHE A 34 1.97 -13.94 13.88
N ALA A 35 3.13 -13.40 14.26
CA ALA A 35 3.73 -12.25 13.61
C ALA A 35 4.11 -12.52 12.14
N ARG A 36 4.74 -13.67 11.85
CA ARG A 36 5.06 -14.09 10.48
C ARG A 36 3.82 -14.40 9.66
N TRP A 37 2.80 -14.98 10.29
CA TRP A 37 1.52 -15.23 9.65
C TRP A 37 0.81 -13.92 9.29
N TRP A 38 0.79 -12.95 10.20
CA TRP A 38 0.28 -11.61 9.96
C TRP A 38 1.00 -10.96 8.79
N GLN A 39 2.33 -10.98 8.78
CA GLN A 39 3.16 -10.45 7.68
C GLN A 39 2.80 -11.08 6.33
N LEU A 40 2.64 -12.41 6.27
CA LEU A 40 2.24 -13.13 5.06
C LEU A 40 0.85 -12.73 4.58
N GLU A 41 -0.17 -12.77 5.44
CA GLU A 41 -1.54 -12.41 5.06
C GLU A 41 -1.64 -10.94 4.64
N THR A 42 -1.00 -10.01 5.36
CA THR A 42 -0.96 -8.59 5.01
C THR A 42 -0.35 -8.40 3.63
N TRP A 43 0.81 -9.01 3.35
CA TRP A 43 1.45 -8.95 2.03
C TRP A 43 0.51 -9.43 0.92
N LEU A 44 -0.12 -10.59 1.08
CA LEU A 44 -1.02 -11.14 0.08
C LEU A 44 -2.25 -10.24 -0.16
N ARG A 45 -2.80 -9.62 0.89
CA ARG A 45 -3.91 -8.67 0.76
C ARG A 45 -3.50 -7.41 0.03
N GLU A 46 -2.36 -6.83 0.37
CA GLU A 46 -1.84 -5.64 -0.31
C GLU A 46 -1.55 -5.92 -1.79
N LEU A 47 -0.92 -7.06 -2.09
CA LEU A 47 -0.67 -7.49 -3.47
C LEU A 47 -1.99 -7.64 -4.25
N VAL A 48 -2.95 -8.38 -3.70
CA VAL A 48 -4.29 -8.55 -4.32
C VAL A 48 -4.98 -7.21 -4.50
N TYR A 49 -4.91 -6.31 -3.51
CA TYR A 49 -5.48 -4.98 -3.60
C TYR A 49 -4.91 -4.22 -4.80
N VAL A 50 -3.59 -4.11 -4.90
CA VAL A 50 -2.92 -3.37 -5.98
C VAL A 50 -3.25 -3.97 -7.34
N GLU A 51 -3.16 -5.28 -7.49
CA GLU A 51 -3.42 -5.92 -8.78
C GLU A 51 -4.90 -5.80 -9.20
N LEU A 52 -5.85 -6.03 -8.30
CA LEU A 52 -7.28 -5.84 -8.63
C LEU A 52 -7.64 -4.39 -8.91
N ARG A 53 -7.01 -3.42 -8.24
CA ARG A 53 -7.17 -1.99 -8.57
C ARG A 53 -6.62 -1.66 -9.94
N SER A 54 -5.49 -2.25 -10.32
CA SER A 54 -4.90 -2.05 -11.64
C SER A 54 -5.70 -2.71 -12.77
N LEU A 55 -6.46 -3.78 -12.46
CA LEU A 55 -7.28 -4.50 -13.43
C LEU A 55 -8.71 -3.93 -13.56
N TYR A 56 -9.33 -3.54 -12.45
CA TYR A 56 -10.76 -3.17 -12.43
C TYR A 56 -11.03 -1.73 -11.96
N GLY A 57 -10.00 -0.96 -11.63
CA GLY A 57 -10.15 0.39 -11.08
C GLY A 57 -11.00 0.39 -9.81
N SER A 58 -12.00 1.25 -9.76
CA SER A 58 -12.96 1.40 -8.66
C SER A 58 -13.93 0.22 -8.57
N ALA A 59 -14.08 -0.58 -9.64
CA ALA A 59 -14.96 -1.75 -9.66
C ALA A 59 -14.34 -2.99 -9.00
N TRP A 60 -13.09 -2.92 -8.53
CA TRP A 60 -12.35 -4.04 -7.93
C TRP A 60 -13.07 -4.75 -6.78
N GLN A 61 -13.89 -4.03 -6.02
CA GLN A 61 -14.65 -4.59 -4.88
C GLN A 61 -15.60 -5.71 -5.31
N LYS A 62 -16.03 -5.72 -6.58
CA LYS A 62 -16.86 -6.80 -7.14
C LYS A 62 -16.12 -8.15 -7.17
N ALA A 63 -14.80 -8.15 -7.35
CA ALA A 63 -13.98 -9.36 -7.35
C ALA A 63 -13.82 -9.97 -5.94
N VAL A 64 -14.15 -9.21 -4.89
CA VAL A 64 -14.05 -9.65 -3.48
C VAL A 64 -15.41 -9.67 -2.78
N ALA A 65 -16.50 -9.83 -3.54
CA ALA A 65 -17.88 -9.74 -3.04
C ALA A 65 -18.20 -10.68 -1.86
N ALA A 66 -17.46 -11.78 -1.70
CA ALA A 66 -17.59 -12.70 -0.56
C ALA A 66 -17.37 -12.02 0.82
N SER A 67 -16.66 -10.88 0.85
CA SER A 67 -16.42 -10.07 2.05
C SER A 67 -17.63 -9.25 2.52
N ALA A 68 -18.58 -8.95 1.62
CA ALA A 68 -19.60 -7.91 1.83
C ALA A 68 -20.53 -8.19 3.03
N GLY A 69 -20.82 -9.46 3.33
CA GLY A 69 -21.67 -9.83 4.46
C GLY A 69 -21.05 -9.50 5.81
N ARG A 70 -19.79 -9.90 6.02
CA ARG A 70 -19.03 -9.66 7.26
C ARG A 70 -18.76 -8.18 7.48
N GLN A 71 -18.36 -7.47 6.42
CA GLN A 71 -18.10 -6.03 6.50
C GLN A 71 -19.34 -5.24 6.94
N ARG A 72 -20.52 -5.56 6.40
CA ARG A 72 -21.78 -4.89 6.79
C ARG A 72 -22.19 -5.17 8.23
N GLN A 73 -21.86 -6.36 8.74
CA GLN A 73 -22.11 -6.71 10.13
C GLN A 73 -21.23 -5.89 11.07
N ASP A 74 -19.94 -5.79 10.78
CA ASP A 74 -19.00 -5.03 11.62
C ASP A 74 -19.23 -3.51 11.54
N ALA A 75 -19.70 -2.99 10.40
CA ALA A 75 -20.07 -1.58 10.25
C ALA A 75 -21.17 -1.11 11.23
N GLN A 76 -21.89 -2.04 11.88
CA GLN A 76 -22.86 -1.71 12.94
C GLN A 76 -22.17 -1.27 14.23
N PHE A 77 -20.90 -1.64 14.44
CA PHE A 77 -20.12 -1.32 15.63
C PHE A 77 -19.17 -0.14 15.39
N GLN A 78 -19.72 1.03 15.07
CA GLN A 78 -18.95 2.22 14.69
C GLN A 78 -17.85 2.62 15.70
N HIS A 79 -18.04 2.34 16.98
CA HIS A 79 -17.07 2.62 18.05
C HIS A 79 -15.82 1.73 18.02
N MET A 80 -15.83 0.64 17.22
CA MET A 80 -14.71 -0.26 16.99
C MET A 80 -14.09 -0.08 15.59
N SER A 81 -14.45 0.99 14.88
CA SER A 81 -13.93 1.26 13.54
C SER A 81 -12.40 1.42 13.56
N SER A 82 -11.74 0.85 12.57
CA SER A 82 -10.30 0.86 12.37
C SER A 82 -9.96 1.23 10.92
N ALA A 83 -8.68 1.43 10.61
CA ALA A 83 -8.22 1.70 9.24
C ALA A 83 -8.66 0.62 8.23
N ASP A 84 -8.90 -0.61 8.70
CA ASP A 84 -9.31 -1.75 7.89
C ASP A 84 -10.84 -1.89 7.76
N SER A 85 -11.63 -1.09 8.47
CA SER A 85 -13.09 -1.25 8.49
C SER A 85 -13.73 -1.13 7.10
N ASP A 86 -13.16 -0.25 6.26
CA ASP A 86 -13.60 -0.04 4.88
C ASP A 86 -12.84 -0.90 3.86
N ASN A 87 -11.92 -1.76 4.30
CA ASN A 87 -11.15 -2.66 3.44
C ASN A 87 -11.87 -4.02 3.28
N PRO A 88 -12.51 -4.33 2.13
CA PRO A 88 -13.19 -5.61 1.94
C PRO A 88 -12.24 -6.81 2.07
N LEU A 89 -10.94 -6.64 1.74
CA LEU A 89 -9.96 -7.70 1.88
C LEU A 89 -9.71 -8.07 3.33
N ALA A 90 -9.83 -7.17 4.30
CA ALA A 90 -9.64 -7.50 5.72
C ALA A 90 -10.65 -8.54 6.23
N TYR A 91 -11.80 -8.67 5.56
CA TYR A 91 -12.88 -9.60 5.91
C TYR A 91 -12.81 -10.94 5.17
N LEU A 92 -11.83 -11.15 4.29
CA LEU A 92 -11.60 -12.46 3.69
C LEU A 92 -10.75 -13.31 4.63
N ASP A 93 -11.17 -14.53 4.95
CA ASP A 93 -10.24 -15.48 5.56
C ASP A 93 -9.21 -15.96 4.52
N TYR A 94 -8.15 -16.62 4.99
CA TYR A 94 -7.06 -17.07 4.12
C TYR A 94 -7.54 -17.96 2.97
N SER A 95 -8.53 -18.84 3.20
CA SER A 95 -9.05 -19.72 2.14
C SER A 95 -9.80 -18.93 1.06
N GLN A 96 -10.52 -17.88 1.44
CA GLN A 96 -11.19 -16.99 0.49
C GLN A 96 -10.18 -16.12 -0.26
N LEU A 97 -9.13 -15.64 0.42
CA LEU A 97 -8.04 -14.90 -0.23
C LEU A 97 -7.33 -15.75 -1.30
N LEU A 98 -7.07 -17.02 -1.01
CA LEU A 98 -6.48 -17.95 -1.98
C LEU A 98 -7.37 -18.18 -3.21
N LYS A 99 -8.71 -18.18 -3.05
CA LYS A 99 -9.63 -18.26 -4.20
C LYS A 99 -9.52 -17.03 -5.09
N VAL A 100 -9.49 -15.83 -4.51
CA VAL A 100 -9.30 -14.59 -5.26
C VAL A 100 -7.96 -14.62 -6.00
N ILE A 101 -6.88 -15.08 -5.35
CA ILE A 101 -5.57 -15.24 -5.98
C ILE A 101 -5.63 -16.20 -7.17
N ALA A 102 -6.27 -17.36 -7.00
CA ALA A 102 -6.38 -18.36 -8.06
C ALA A 102 -7.23 -17.87 -9.26
N GLU A 103 -8.27 -17.07 -9.02
CA GLU A 103 -9.11 -16.46 -10.07
C GLU A 103 -8.36 -15.41 -10.90
N HIS A 104 -7.26 -14.85 -10.36
CA HIS A 104 -6.47 -13.78 -10.99
C HIS A 104 -4.98 -14.17 -11.10
N ASP A 105 -4.71 -15.45 -11.36
CA ASP A 105 -3.34 -15.99 -11.44
C ASP A 105 -2.47 -15.22 -12.45
N ASP A 106 -3.03 -14.87 -13.61
CA ASP A 106 -2.30 -14.14 -14.65
C ASP A 106 -1.73 -12.81 -14.17
N GLN A 107 -2.44 -12.11 -13.28
CA GLN A 107 -2.00 -10.82 -12.72
C GLN A 107 -1.10 -10.98 -11.51
N LEU A 108 -1.19 -12.09 -10.76
CA LEU A 108 -0.51 -12.25 -9.47
C LEU A 108 0.74 -13.14 -9.53
N ARG A 109 0.82 -14.04 -10.51
CA ARG A 109 1.85 -15.10 -10.55
C ARG A 109 3.29 -14.59 -10.58
N TYR A 110 3.54 -13.39 -11.10
CA TYR A 110 4.89 -12.83 -11.15
C TYR A 110 5.45 -12.53 -9.74
N ALA A 111 4.55 -12.32 -8.77
CA ALA A 111 4.87 -11.99 -7.38
C ALA A 111 4.79 -13.20 -6.43
N LEU A 112 4.40 -14.37 -6.94
CA LEU A 112 4.20 -15.60 -6.18
C LEU A 112 5.20 -16.68 -6.60
N LEU A 113 5.19 -17.80 -5.87
CA LEU A 113 5.96 -18.99 -6.27
C LEU A 113 5.38 -19.59 -7.57
N GLU A 114 6.19 -20.40 -8.25
CA GLU A 114 5.72 -21.22 -9.38
C GLU A 114 4.44 -22.00 -9.00
N PRO A 115 3.43 -22.11 -9.89
CA PRO A 115 2.10 -22.59 -9.51
C PRO A 115 2.05 -23.93 -8.76
N ARG A 116 2.84 -24.93 -9.15
CA ARG A 116 2.88 -26.22 -8.45
C ARG A 116 3.47 -26.08 -7.06
N SER A 117 4.55 -25.32 -6.95
CA SER A 117 5.22 -25.02 -5.69
C SER A 117 4.32 -24.21 -4.75
N TRP A 118 3.59 -23.23 -5.29
CA TRP A 118 2.64 -22.41 -4.55
C TRP A 118 1.46 -23.24 -4.04
N ALA A 119 0.83 -24.05 -4.89
CA ALA A 119 -0.28 -24.91 -4.51
C ALA A 119 0.11 -25.88 -3.38
N GLY A 120 1.27 -26.54 -3.49
CA GLY A 120 1.78 -27.40 -2.42
C GLY A 120 2.02 -26.64 -1.10
N ARG A 121 2.49 -25.39 -1.18
CA ARG A 121 2.74 -24.57 0.02
C ARG A 121 1.45 -24.12 0.70
N GLN A 122 0.39 -23.83 -0.06
CA GLN A 122 -0.92 -23.42 0.48
C GLN A 122 -1.49 -24.47 1.44
N ASP A 123 -1.40 -25.76 1.10
CA ASP A 123 -1.91 -26.85 1.95
C ASP A 123 -1.21 -26.90 3.32
N GLU A 124 0.10 -26.64 3.35
CA GLU A 124 0.86 -26.57 4.59
C GLU A 124 0.49 -25.34 5.42
N LEU A 125 0.41 -24.17 4.76
CA LEU A 125 0.05 -22.90 5.39
C LEU A 125 -1.36 -22.95 5.99
N MET A 126 -2.33 -23.58 5.31
CA MET A 126 -3.68 -23.79 5.83
C MET A 126 -3.68 -24.56 7.16
N ARG A 127 -2.82 -25.57 7.30
CA ARG A 127 -2.70 -26.34 8.55
C ARG A 127 -2.12 -25.49 9.68
N ILE A 128 -1.13 -24.64 9.37
CA ILE A 128 -0.56 -23.67 10.32
C ILE A 128 -1.64 -22.67 10.76
N ARG A 129 -2.36 -22.08 9.80
CA ARG A 129 -3.45 -21.14 10.06
C ARG A 129 -4.54 -21.72 10.95
N HIS A 130 -4.92 -22.97 10.70
CA HIS A 130 -5.92 -23.66 11.51
C HIS A 130 -5.46 -23.83 12.96
N ARG A 131 -4.17 -24.12 13.20
CA ARG A 131 -3.62 -24.17 14.58
C ARG A 131 -3.68 -22.80 15.25
N ILE A 132 -3.22 -21.75 14.57
CA ILE A 132 -3.27 -20.37 15.07
C ILE A 132 -4.71 -19.97 15.42
N GLY A 133 -5.65 -20.20 14.49
CA GLY A 133 -7.05 -19.82 14.66
C GLY A 133 -7.77 -20.52 15.80
N HIS A 134 -7.32 -21.73 16.17
CA HIS A 134 -7.85 -22.49 17.31
C HIS A 134 -7.00 -22.39 18.57
N MET A 135 -6.02 -21.47 18.61
CA MET A 135 -5.09 -21.31 19.74
C MET A 135 -4.43 -22.62 20.17
N ARG A 136 -4.14 -23.49 19.21
CA ARG A 136 -3.47 -24.77 19.44
C ARG A 136 -1.97 -24.56 19.48
N LYS A 137 -1.27 -25.40 20.26
CA LYS A 137 0.20 -25.43 20.25
C LYS A 137 0.72 -25.62 18.82
N PRO A 138 1.71 -24.82 18.39
CA PRO A 138 2.32 -24.98 17.07
C PRO A 138 3.09 -26.30 16.97
N HIS A 139 3.30 -26.76 15.73
CA HIS A 139 4.31 -27.78 15.45
C HIS A 139 5.69 -27.12 15.41
N SER A 140 6.74 -27.84 15.81
CA SER A 140 8.14 -27.36 15.86
C SER A 140 8.70 -26.85 14.53
N ASP A 141 8.00 -27.10 13.42
CA ASP A 141 8.44 -26.74 12.07
C ASP A 141 7.63 -25.57 11.51
N ASP A 142 6.59 -25.13 12.21
CA ASP A 142 5.63 -24.16 11.67
C ASP A 142 6.29 -22.82 11.38
N LEU A 143 7.13 -22.35 12.31
CA LEU A 143 7.89 -21.13 12.12
C LEU A 143 8.84 -21.26 10.92
N GLY A 144 9.62 -22.34 10.84
CA GLY A 144 10.55 -22.56 9.74
C GLY A 144 9.87 -22.65 8.37
N ARG A 145 8.68 -23.27 8.29
CA ARG A 145 7.89 -23.33 7.05
C ARG A 145 7.34 -21.97 6.64
N LEU A 146 6.92 -21.15 7.61
CA LEU A 146 6.50 -19.77 7.33
C LEU A 146 7.66 -18.92 6.86
N GLU A 147 8.80 -18.98 7.54
CA GLU A 147 9.99 -18.21 7.16
C GLU A 147 10.53 -18.63 5.79
N GLN A 148 10.55 -19.93 5.50
CA GLN A 148 10.90 -20.40 4.15
C GLN A 148 9.93 -19.87 3.10
N THR A 149 8.63 -19.83 3.39
CA THR A 149 7.63 -19.29 2.46
C THR A 149 7.86 -17.80 2.20
N LEU A 150 8.07 -17.01 3.25
CA LEU A 150 8.37 -15.59 3.12
C LEU A 150 9.67 -15.35 2.35
N ARG A 151 10.71 -16.15 2.62
CA ARG A 151 11.97 -16.15 1.87
C ARG A 151 11.75 -16.41 0.38
N ASP A 152 10.93 -17.41 0.05
CA ASP A 152 10.63 -17.77 -1.33
C ASP A 152 9.82 -16.67 -2.06
N LEU A 153 9.10 -15.83 -1.31
CA LEU A 153 8.32 -14.70 -1.83
C LEU A 153 9.12 -13.40 -2.00
N GLU A 154 10.33 -13.28 -1.43
CA GLU A 154 11.16 -12.06 -1.44
C GLU A 154 11.29 -11.46 -2.85
N ARG A 155 11.63 -12.27 -3.84
CA ARG A 155 11.81 -11.82 -5.24
C ARG A 155 10.52 -11.25 -5.82
N GLY A 156 9.41 -11.95 -5.62
CA GLY A 156 8.11 -11.53 -6.14
C GLY A 156 7.63 -10.24 -5.49
N ALA A 157 7.83 -10.12 -4.17
CA ALA A 157 7.49 -8.93 -3.42
C ALA A 157 8.30 -7.71 -3.86
N PHE A 158 9.61 -7.88 -4.05
CA PHE A 158 10.46 -6.82 -4.58
C PHE A 158 9.98 -6.36 -5.96
N ILE A 159 9.72 -7.28 -6.89
CA ILE A 159 9.25 -6.93 -8.25
C ILE A 159 7.94 -6.14 -8.19
N ALA A 160 6.97 -6.58 -7.38
CA ALA A 160 5.67 -5.93 -7.29
C ALA A 160 5.74 -4.48 -6.75
N CYS A 161 6.58 -4.24 -5.74
CA CYS A 161 6.80 -2.90 -5.19
C CYS A 161 7.67 -2.05 -6.13
N ALA A 162 8.76 -2.60 -6.66
CA ALA A 162 9.65 -1.89 -7.58
C ALA A 162 8.92 -1.51 -8.87
N SER A 163 8.05 -2.37 -9.41
CA SER A 163 7.23 -2.03 -10.59
C SER A 163 6.19 -0.95 -10.31
N TYR A 164 5.71 -0.87 -9.07
CA TYR A 164 4.79 0.19 -8.64
C TYR A 164 5.50 1.56 -8.60
N ASN A 165 6.77 1.56 -8.17
CA ASN A 165 7.59 2.77 -8.05
C ASN A 165 8.46 3.08 -9.28
N ARG A 166 8.54 2.18 -10.26
CA ARG A 166 9.12 2.44 -11.59
C ARG A 166 8.20 3.39 -12.35
N ARG A 167 8.43 4.68 -12.15
CA ARG A 167 7.65 5.79 -12.72
C ARG A 167 8.35 6.38 -13.94
N SER A 168 7.58 6.74 -14.94
CA SER A 168 8.04 7.47 -16.13
C SER A 168 7.09 8.61 -16.46
N GLY A 169 7.63 9.70 -17.01
CA GLY A 169 6.81 10.77 -17.56
C GLY A 169 6.08 10.28 -18.83
N PRO A 170 4.75 10.45 -18.95
CA PRO A 170 4.06 10.16 -20.20
C PRO A 170 4.50 11.16 -21.27
N ASP A 171 4.61 10.70 -22.51
CA ASP A 171 4.93 11.54 -23.66
C ASP A 171 3.66 12.28 -24.13
N PRO A 172 3.57 13.61 -23.95
CA PRO A 172 2.36 14.37 -24.28
C PRO A 172 2.10 14.43 -25.79
N ASP A 173 3.10 14.10 -26.64
CA ASP A 173 2.93 14.08 -28.09
C ASP A 173 2.44 12.74 -28.61
N LYS A 174 2.61 11.67 -27.82
CA LYS A 174 2.09 10.32 -28.14
C LYS A 174 0.72 10.07 -27.54
N HIS A 175 0.42 10.66 -26.38
CA HIS A 175 -0.83 10.39 -25.66
C HIS A 175 -1.79 11.58 -25.75
N SER A 176 -3.03 11.32 -26.19
CA SER A 176 -4.10 12.31 -26.33
C SER A 176 -5.21 12.16 -25.27
N ASP A 177 -4.99 11.32 -24.27
CA ASP A 177 -5.97 11.03 -23.22
C ASP A 177 -6.29 12.28 -22.36
N PRO A 178 -7.45 12.31 -21.68
CA PRO A 178 -7.88 13.46 -20.89
C PRO A 178 -6.92 13.86 -19.76
N VAL A 179 -6.18 12.92 -19.16
CA VAL A 179 -5.24 13.21 -18.09
C VAL A 179 -4.01 13.93 -18.66
N THR A 180 -3.45 13.39 -19.74
CA THR A 180 -2.32 14.01 -20.46
C THR A 180 -2.67 15.41 -20.97
N GLN A 181 -3.79 15.56 -21.69
CA GLN A 181 -4.23 16.87 -22.17
C GLN A 181 -4.52 17.84 -21.02
N GLY A 182 -5.18 17.34 -19.98
CA GLY A 182 -5.59 18.14 -18.83
C GLY A 182 -4.40 18.68 -18.03
N TRP A 183 -3.45 17.83 -17.69
CA TRP A 183 -2.42 18.13 -16.69
C TRP A 183 -1.04 18.41 -17.29
N LEU A 184 -0.60 17.67 -18.31
CA LEU A 184 0.69 17.93 -18.95
C LEU A 184 0.60 19.11 -19.93
N ARG A 185 -0.49 19.20 -20.70
CA ARG A 185 -0.76 20.34 -21.59
C ARG A 185 -1.57 21.47 -20.95
N ARG A 186 -1.88 21.35 -19.66
CA ARG A 186 -2.55 22.38 -18.83
C ARG A 186 -3.91 22.83 -19.37
N GLN A 187 -4.65 21.95 -20.04
CA GLN A 187 -5.98 22.26 -20.57
C GLN A 187 -7.09 22.10 -19.51
N HIS A 188 -6.81 21.42 -18.39
CA HIS A 188 -7.76 21.28 -17.30
C HIS A 188 -7.88 22.61 -16.52
N PRO A 189 -9.09 23.09 -16.19
CA PRO A 189 -9.26 24.39 -15.52
C PRO A 189 -8.46 24.53 -14.21
N THR A 190 -8.39 23.45 -13.42
CA THR A 190 -7.61 23.45 -12.18
C THR A 190 -6.11 23.46 -12.45
N ALA A 191 -5.63 22.76 -13.48
CA ALA A 191 -4.20 22.75 -13.83
C ALA A 191 -3.74 24.16 -14.25
N LEU A 192 -4.52 24.81 -15.13
CA LEU A 192 -4.28 26.18 -15.57
C LEU A 192 -4.28 27.18 -14.41
N ARG A 193 -5.20 27.00 -13.45
CA ARG A 193 -5.34 27.88 -12.29
C ARG A 193 -4.26 27.68 -11.23
N LEU A 194 -3.90 26.42 -10.94
CA LEU A 194 -3.18 26.07 -9.72
C LEU A 194 -1.71 25.75 -9.89
N ILE A 195 -1.23 25.22 -11.02
CA ILE A 195 0.16 24.75 -11.10
C ILE A 195 1.14 25.90 -10.80
N ASP A 196 1.04 26.99 -11.57
CA ASP A 196 1.93 28.14 -11.39
C ASP A 196 1.61 28.92 -10.09
N HIS A 197 0.33 28.94 -9.69
CA HIS A 197 -0.10 29.60 -8.45
C HIS A 197 0.45 28.89 -7.20
N ALA A 198 0.43 27.56 -7.19
CA ALA A 198 0.91 26.71 -6.11
C ALA A 198 2.41 26.90 -5.91
N GLU A 199 3.18 26.88 -7.00
CA GLU A 199 4.61 27.12 -6.96
C GLU A 199 4.92 28.54 -6.45
N ALA A 200 4.28 29.56 -7.03
CA ALA A 200 4.57 30.96 -6.70
C ALA A 200 4.12 31.38 -5.29
N ARG A 201 3.03 30.80 -4.75
CA ARG A 201 2.43 31.24 -3.48
C ARG A 201 2.69 30.30 -2.31
N TYR A 202 2.78 29.01 -2.57
CA TYR A 202 2.86 27.98 -1.52
C TYR A 202 4.18 27.21 -1.52
N ASP A 203 5.07 27.46 -2.50
CA ASP A 203 6.32 26.70 -2.69
C ASP A 203 6.04 25.18 -2.80
N THR A 204 4.96 24.88 -3.53
CA THR A 204 4.46 23.52 -3.81
C THR A 204 4.61 23.22 -5.29
N SER A 205 5.38 22.18 -5.64
CA SER A 205 5.51 21.71 -7.02
C SER A 205 4.65 20.47 -7.26
N PHE A 206 4.22 20.31 -8.52
CA PHE A 206 3.38 19.20 -8.97
C PHE A 206 4.09 18.41 -10.08
N GLU A 207 4.00 17.09 -10.01
CA GLU A 207 4.54 16.17 -11.00
C GLU A 207 3.53 15.07 -11.31
N LEU A 208 3.43 14.69 -12.59
CA LEU A 208 2.56 13.62 -13.05
C LEU A 208 3.39 12.57 -13.79
N THR A 209 3.28 11.32 -13.35
CA THR A 209 3.99 10.17 -13.93
C THR A 209 3.07 8.98 -14.06
N VAL A 210 3.54 7.93 -14.75
CA VAL A 210 2.85 6.64 -14.87
C VAL A 210 3.75 5.49 -14.44
N SER A 211 3.16 4.41 -13.94
CA SER A 211 3.85 3.13 -13.72
C SER A 211 3.06 1.99 -14.35
N ARG A 212 3.75 0.89 -14.70
CA ARG A 212 3.16 -0.30 -15.34
C ARG A 212 3.31 -1.54 -14.46
N ARG A 213 2.26 -2.33 -14.31
CA ARG A 213 2.32 -3.65 -13.68
C ARG A 213 3.06 -4.66 -14.57
N PRO A 214 3.80 -5.63 -14.01
CA PRO A 214 4.64 -6.54 -14.81
C PRO A 214 3.90 -7.35 -15.87
N TRP A 215 2.66 -7.77 -15.60
CA TRP A 215 1.81 -8.53 -16.53
C TRP A 215 1.19 -7.69 -17.65
N ALA A 216 1.16 -6.36 -17.51
CA ALA A 216 0.48 -5.48 -18.44
C ALA A 216 1.37 -5.09 -19.62
N THR A 217 0.78 -4.81 -20.78
CA THR A 217 1.52 -4.21 -21.91
C THR A 217 1.41 -2.70 -21.83
N TYR A 218 2.47 -1.96 -22.21
CA TYR A 218 2.40 -0.50 -22.27
C TYR A 218 1.60 -0.09 -23.53
N PRO A 219 0.43 0.55 -23.39
CA PRO A 219 -0.42 0.86 -24.53
C PRO A 219 -0.07 2.21 -25.17
N ASP A 220 -0.53 2.42 -26.40
CA ASP A 220 -0.45 3.72 -27.07
C ASP A 220 -1.46 4.73 -26.49
N ASP A 221 -2.62 4.24 -26.01
CA ASP A 221 -3.62 5.04 -25.30
C ASP A 221 -3.66 4.62 -23.83
N LEU A 222 -3.51 5.59 -22.93
CA LEU A 222 -3.51 5.38 -21.49
C LEU A 222 -4.92 5.44 -20.90
N ASP A 223 -5.94 5.91 -21.65
CA ASP A 223 -7.32 5.95 -21.15
C ASP A 223 -7.92 4.54 -21.05
N GLY A 224 -8.37 4.16 -19.84
CA GLY A 224 -8.95 2.84 -19.60
C GLY A 224 -7.94 1.68 -19.58
N ALA A 225 -6.63 1.98 -19.62
CA ALA A 225 -5.58 0.97 -19.73
C ALA A 225 -5.44 0.09 -18.47
N GLU A 226 -5.55 -1.22 -18.65
CA GLU A 226 -5.31 -2.20 -17.58
C GLU A 226 -3.83 -2.25 -17.17
N GLY A 227 -3.59 -2.36 -15.86
CA GLY A 227 -2.25 -2.47 -15.31
C GLY A 227 -1.41 -1.20 -15.39
N ILE A 228 -2.01 -0.06 -15.74
CA ILE A 228 -1.36 1.26 -15.74
C ILE A 228 -1.89 2.08 -14.56
N PHE A 229 -0.97 2.72 -13.84
CA PHE A 229 -1.29 3.69 -12.80
C PHE A 229 -0.79 5.08 -13.16
N TRP A 230 -1.61 6.08 -12.88
CA TRP A 230 -1.24 7.48 -12.84
C TRP A 230 -0.81 7.86 -11.42
N HIS A 231 0.29 8.61 -11.31
CA HIS A 231 0.83 9.11 -10.05
C HIS A 231 0.91 10.62 -10.08
N ALA A 232 0.08 11.28 -9.27
CA ALA A 232 0.08 12.71 -9.06
C ALA A 232 0.86 13.03 -7.77
N SER A 233 2.02 13.65 -7.91
CA SER A 233 2.96 13.91 -6.83
C SER A 233 3.01 15.40 -6.49
N PHE A 234 3.01 15.70 -5.20
CA PHE A 234 3.09 17.04 -4.65
C PHE A 234 4.27 17.13 -3.70
N TYR A 235 5.15 18.09 -3.93
CA TYR A 235 6.30 18.36 -3.07
C TYR A 235 6.16 19.75 -2.46
N ILE A 236 6.16 19.82 -1.13
CA ILE A 236 5.84 20.97 -0.32
C ILE A 236 7.10 21.36 0.46
N ARG A 237 7.71 22.49 0.11
CA ARG A 237 9.06 22.82 0.65
C ARG A 237 9.04 23.50 2.02
N ARG A 238 8.10 24.45 2.22
CA ARG A 238 8.06 25.33 3.41
C ARG A 238 6.99 24.99 4.43
N ASN A 239 6.01 24.20 4.01
CA ASN A 239 4.85 23.86 4.79
C ASN A 239 4.86 22.37 5.11
N SER A 240 4.03 21.95 6.05
CA SER A 240 3.83 20.54 6.38
C SER A 240 2.39 20.12 6.13
N LEU A 241 2.21 18.90 5.64
CA LEU A 241 0.91 18.32 5.36
C LEU A 241 0.24 17.75 6.61
N GLU A 242 -0.99 18.16 6.86
CA GLU A 242 -1.86 17.49 7.83
C GLU A 242 -2.57 16.29 7.20
N ILE A 243 -1.97 15.11 7.25
CA ILE A 243 -2.48 13.92 6.55
C ILE A 243 -3.94 13.56 6.92
N LYS A 244 -4.33 13.67 8.20
CA LYS A 244 -5.72 13.45 8.66
C LYS A 244 -6.71 14.48 8.11
N LYS A 245 -6.25 15.71 7.86
CA LYS A 245 -7.08 16.76 7.26
C LYS A 245 -7.23 16.53 5.76
N LEU A 246 -6.12 16.21 5.09
CA LEU A 246 -6.10 15.85 3.68
C LEU A 246 -7.06 14.71 3.39
N TRP A 247 -6.97 13.62 4.14
CA TRP A 247 -7.86 12.47 3.96
C TRP A 247 -9.34 12.84 4.07
N ARG A 248 -9.73 13.60 5.10
CA ARG A 248 -11.11 14.05 5.30
C ARG A 248 -11.63 14.89 4.13
N GLN A 249 -10.78 15.72 3.53
CA GLN A 249 -11.16 16.52 2.37
C GLN A 249 -11.40 15.67 1.12
N LEU A 250 -10.69 14.54 0.98
CA LEU A 250 -10.84 13.63 -0.16
C LEU A 250 -12.09 12.74 -0.05
N GLN A 251 -12.56 12.42 1.17
CA GLN A 251 -13.72 11.54 1.39
C GLN A 251 -15.02 12.07 0.77
N GLY A 252 -15.18 13.39 0.63
CA GLY A 252 -16.40 13.99 0.07
C GLY A 252 -16.60 13.78 -1.44
N GLY A 253 -15.60 13.26 -2.17
CA GLY A 253 -15.57 13.32 -3.63
C GLY A 253 -15.55 11.98 -4.38
N GLY A 254 -15.69 10.84 -3.69
CA GLY A 254 -15.74 9.51 -4.31
C GLY A 254 -14.56 9.22 -5.28
N ALA A 255 -13.38 9.76 -4.98
CA ALA A 255 -12.26 9.72 -5.91
C ALA A 255 -11.82 8.26 -6.19
N PRO A 256 -11.45 7.91 -7.44
CA PRO A 256 -10.92 6.60 -7.85
C PRO A 256 -9.50 6.34 -7.30
N LEU A 257 -9.24 6.72 -6.05
CA LEU A 257 -7.94 6.71 -5.41
C LEU A 257 -7.53 5.29 -5.05
N VAL A 258 -6.39 4.84 -5.56
CA VAL A 258 -5.74 3.57 -5.23
C VAL A 258 -4.99 3.74 -3.91
N HIS A 259 -4.05 4.67 -3.87
CA HIS A 259 -3.30 4.98 -2.67
C HIS A 259 -3.09 6.48 -2.53
N LEU A 260 -3.06 6.94 -1.28
CA LEU A 260 -2.41 8.17 -0.87
C LEU A 260 -1.11 7.75 -0.18
N VAL A 261 0.03 8.06 -0.80
CA VAL A 261 1.36 7.72 -0.29
C VAL A 261 2.02 8.96 0.27
N SER A 262 2.51 8.91 1.52
CA SER A 262 3.23 10.02 2.15
C SER A 262 4.19 9.45 3.19
N ASP A 263 5.50 9.50 2.90
CA ASP A 263 6.54 9.03 3.81
C ASP A 263 7.11 10.15 4.68
N ASP A 264 6.91 11.41 4.27
CA ASP A 264 7.29 12.59 5.02
C ASP A 264 6.24 13.72 4.89
N PRO A 265 6.17 14.66 5.85
CA PRO A 265 5.17 15.73 5.82
C PRO A 265 5.33 16.75 4.68
N GLY A 266 6.46 16.73 3.96
CA GLY A 266 6.77 17.59 2.83
C GLY A 266 6.43 16.97 1.47
N SER A 267 5.91 15.73 1.42
CA SER A 267 5.53 15.11 0.16
C SER A 267 4.25 14.28 0.28
N VAL A 268 3.48 14.25 -0.81
CA VAL A 268 2.34 13.34 -0.94
C VAL A 268 2.12 12.96 -2.39
N HIS A 269 1.81 11.69 -2.61
CA HIS A 269 1.56 11.11 -3.92
C HIS A 269 0.19 10.45 -3.94
N PHE A 270 -0.56 10.66 -5.00
CA PHE A 270 -1.85 10.01 -5.23
C PHE A 270 -1.73 9.09 -6.42
N THR A 271 -2.16 7.85 -6.23
CA THR A 271 -2.16 6.83 -7.29
C THR A 271 -3.60 6.58 -7.75
N PHE A 272 -3.81 6.59 -9.06
CA PHE A 272 -5.09 6.34 -9.72
C PHE A 272 -4.94 5.24 -10.75
N SER A 273 -5.94 4.37 -10.90
CA SER A 273 -5.95 3.34 -11.93
C SER A 273 -6.42 3.92 -13.25
N ALA A 274 -5.66 3.72 -14.32
CA ALA A 274 -6.04 4.17 -15.66
C ALA A 274 -7.38 3.59 -16.14
N VAL A 275 -7.75 2.39 -15.65
CA VAL A 275 -9.04 1.73 -15.88
C VAL A 275 -10.24 2.57 -15.44
N ASP A 276 -10.07 3.48 -14.49
CA ASP A 276 -11.14 4.37 -14.01
C ASP A 276 -11.57 5.44 -15.03
N GLY A 277 -10.84 5.56 -16.14
CA GLY A 277 -11.10 6.50 -17.23
C GLY A 277 -10.44 7.86 -16.99
N GLY A 278 -9.97 8.47 -18.07
CA GLY A 278 -9.12 9.65 -18.03
C GLY A 278 -9.84 10.87 -17.47
N THR A 279 -11.11 11.08 -17.81
CA THR A 279 -11.89 12.22 -17.30
C THR A 279 -12.13 12.13 -15.78
N PRO A 280 -12.65 11.00 -15.22
CA PRO A 280 -12.74 10.83 -13.77
C PRO A 280 -11.40 11.02 -13.04
N ILE A 281 -10.30 10.53 -13.60
CA ILE A 281 -8.96 10.68 -13.02
C ILE A 281 -8.50 12.13 -13.06
N ALA A 282 -8.64 12.83 -14.19
CA ALA A 282 -8.23 14.23 -14.33
C ALA A 282 -8.96 15.13 -13.32
N GLU A 283 -10.25 14.91 -13.11
CA GLU A 283 -11.06 15.59 -12.10
C GLU A 283 -10.63 15.23 -10.67
N ALA A 284 -10.28 13.96 -10.43
CA ALA A 284 -9.80 13.51 -9.13
C ALA A 284 -8.44 14.12 -8.75
N ILE A 285 -7.52 14.26 -9.72
CA ILE A 285 -6.26 15.00 -9.52
C ILE A 285 -6.56 16.46 -9.16
N GLY A 286 -7.58 17.07 -9.79
CA GLY A 286 -8.00 18.44 -9.48
C GLY A 286 -8.43 18.60 -8.02
N ARG A 287 -9.29 17.68 -7.55
CA ARG A 287 -9.72 17.63 -6.15
C ARG A 287 -8.55 17.38 -5.20
N ALA A 288 -7.64 16.48 -5.55
CA ALA A 288 -6.44 16.20 -4.75
C ALA A 288 -5.54 17.44 -4.64
N PHE A 289 -5.35 18.17 -5.73
CA PHE A 289 -4.57 19.41 -5.75
C PHE A 289 -5.14 20.44 -4.76
N ASP A 290 -6.42 20.76 -4.88
CA ASP A 290 -7.08 21.71 -3.97
C ASP A 290 -6.98 21.22 -2.51
N ALA A 291 -7.20 19.92 -2.26
CA ALA A 291 -7.14 19.34 -0.93
C ALA A 291 -5.73 19.39 -0.30
N VAL A 292 -4.67 19.19 -1.10
CA VAL A 292 -3.28 19.34 -0.65
C VAL A 292 -3.04 20.77 -0.17
N LEU A 293 -3.38 21.77 -0.99
CA LEU A 293 -3.17 23.17 -0.63
C LEU A 293 -3.96 23.58 0.62
N MET A 294 -5.21 23.09 0.75
CA MET A 294 -6.05 23.36 1.92
C MET A 294 -5.63 22.60 3.19
N SER A 295 -4.78 21.58 3.05
CA SER A 295 -4.31 20.74 4.16
C SER A 295 -2.87 21.03 4.59
N CYS A 296 -2.22 22.00 3.94
CA CYS A 296 -0.92 22.51 4.36
C CYS A 296 -1.05 23.41 5.59
N ARG A 297 -0.10 23.30 6.51
CA ARG A 297 0.16 24.26 7.59
C ARG A 297 1.49 24.96 7.38
N VAL A 298 1.54 26.24 7.76
CA VAL A 298 2.79 27.02 7.74
C VAL A 298 3.75 26.48 8.78
N GLY A 299 5.00 26.25 8.37
CA GLY A 299 6.07 25.71 9.22
C GLY A 299 6.21 24.18 9.12
N ARG A 300 7.35 23.65 9.60
CA ARG A 300 7.59 22.21 9.70
C ARG A 300 6.96 21.68 11.00
N GLN A 301 6.20 20.59 10.90
CA GLN A 301 5.63 19.90 12.06
C GLN A 301 6.54 18.82 12.67
N VAL A 302 7.59 18.43 11.95
CA VAL A 302 8.52 17.38 12.39
C VAL A 302 9.85 18.04 12.65
N GLU A 303 10.18 18.16 13.94
CA GLU A 303 11.44 18.74 14.43
C GLU A 303 12.34 17.66 15.06
N SER A 304 11.79 16.49 15.36
CA SER A 304 12.47 15.33 15.94
C SER A 304 12.05 14.01 15.29
N ASP A 305 12.84 12.96 15.50
CA ASP A 305 12.51 11.60 15.05
C ASP A 305 11.22 11.07 15.71
N GLU A 306 10.96 11.45 16.96
CA GLU A 306 9.72 11.07 17.67
C GLU A 306 8.48 11.70 17.03
N ASP A 307 8.59 12.95 16.56
CA ASP A 307 7.52 13.60 15.82
C ASP A 307 7.24 12.88 14.51
N PHE A 308 8.30 12.47 13.82
CA PHE A 308 8.23 11.76 12.55
C PHE A 308 7.56 10.39 12.71
N GLU A 309 8.00 9.58 13.67
CA GLU A 309 7.41 8.27 13.97
C GLU A 309 5.94 8.38 14.37
N ARG A 310 5.60 9.40 15.18
CA ARG A 310 4.21 9.69 15.54
C ARG A 310 3.37 10.08 14.34
N TRP A 311 3.90 10.91 13.44
CA TRP A 311 3.23 11.31 12.21
C TRP A 311 3.00 10.10 11.28
N GLN A 312 4.03 9.26 11.08
CA GLN A 312 3.90 8.05 10.25
C GLN A 312 2.86 7.07 10.83
N ARG A 313 2.89 6.83 12.14
CA ARG A 313 1.90 5.99 12.82
C ARG A 313 0.49 6.52 12.62
N GLN A 314 0.31 7.83 12.79
CA GLN A 314 -0.97 8.50 12.54
C GLN A 314 -1.43 8.36 11.10
N ALA A 315 -0.54 8.35 10.11
CA ALA A 315 -0.89 8.14 8.72
C ALA A 315 -1.45 6.72 8.49
N ARG A 316 -0.77 5.70 9.02
CA ARG A 316 -1.16 4.28 8.88
C ARG A 316 -2.50 3.93 9.56
N GLU A 317 -2.92 4.73 10.55
CA GLU A 317 -4.18 4.53 11.28
C GLU A 317 -5.42 5.14 10.58
N ILE A 318 -5.26 5.86 9.46
CA ILE A 318 -6.36 6.62 8.84
C ILE A 318 -7.31 5.74 8.04
N ASP A 319 -6.77 4.99 7.08
CA ASP A 319 -7.48 4.16 6.13
C ASP A 319 -6.43 3.27 5.43
N TYR A 320 -6.81 2.05 5.07
CA TYR A 320 -5.92 1.10 4.37
C TYR A 320 -5.32 1.63 3.05
N ARG A 321 -5.91 2.67 2.44
CA ARG A 321 -5.39 3.34 1.24
C ARG A 321 -4.32 4.39 1.54
N VAL A 322 -4.14 4.77 2.81
CA VAL A 322 -3.09 5.71 3.23
C VAL A 322 -1.84 4.92 3.59
N VAL A 323 -0.81 5.08 2.75
CA VAL A 323 0.43 4.32 2.82
C VAL A 323 1.57 5.22 3.28
N SER A 324 2.30 4.78 4.31
CA SER A 324 3.44 5.51 4.87
C SER A 324 4.46 4.54 5.47
N GLY A 325 5.72 4.66 5.08
CA GLY A 325 6.83 3.81 5.53
C GLY A 325 6.62 2.33 5.22
N SER A 326 6.08 2.01 4.05
CA SER A 326 5.86 0.63 3.60
C SER A 326 6.66 0.34 2.33
N HIS A 327 6.78 -0.93 1.95
CA HIS A 327 7.48 -1.28 0.73
C HIS A 327 6.88 -0.65 -0.54
N TRP A 328 5.56 -0.43 -0.54
CA TRP A 328 4.88 0.23 -1.66
C TRP A 328 5.28 1.70 -1.84
N SER A 329 5.79 2.34 -0.79
CA SER A 329 6.20 3.74 -0.83
C SER A 329 7.70 3.92 -1.05
N ILE A 330 8.52 3.00 -0.52
CA ILE A 330 9.98 3.16 -0.50
C ILE A 330 10.76 2.28 -1.48
N VAL A 331 10.24 1.12 -1.89
CA VAL A 331 11.03 0.13 -2.65
C VAL A 331 10.97 0.39 -4.15
N ASP A 332 12.14 0.63 -4.72
CA ASP A 332 12.42 0.67 -6.15
C ASP A 332 13.62 -0.22 -6.53
N GLU A 333 14.03 -0.21 -7.80
CA GLU A 333 15.17 -1.01 -8.29
C GLU A 333 16.52 -0.66 -7.67
N THR A 334 16.65 0.53 -7.08
CA THR A 334 17.87 1.00 -6.43
C THR A 334 17.91 0.61 -4.96
N THR A 335 16.80 0.12 -4.42
CA THR A 335 16.67 -0.27 -3.01
C THR A 335 17.25 -1.66 -2.77
N VAL A 336 18.54 -1.85 -3.08
CA VAL A 336 19.29 -3.09 -2.83
C VAL A 336 20.62 -2.78 -2.14
N PRO A 337 21.12 -3.66 -1.26
CA PRO A 337 20.49 -4.90 -0.81
C PRO A 337 19.30 -4.66 0.14
N ILE A 338 18.25 -5.47 0.04
CA ILE A 338 17.05 -5.39 0.90
C ILE A 338 16.49 -6.78 1.22
N SER A 339 15.83 -6.91 2.37
CA SER A 339 14.91 -8.01 2.65
C SER A 339 13.52 -7.44 2.91
N MET A 340 12.55 -7.86 2.10
CA MET A 340 11.15 -7.45 2.19
C MET A 340 10.48 -8.05 3.42
N PHE A 341 10.92 -9.23 3.86
CA PHE A 341 10.27 -9.92 4.99
C PHE A 341 11.17 -10.10 6.21
N GLY A 342 12.48 -9.96 6.09
CA GLY A 342 13.43 -10.24 7.17
C GLY A 342 13.44 -11.72 7.58
N ALA A 343 13.20 -12.64 6.64
CA ALA A 343 13.08 -14.09 6.88
C ALA A 343 14.37 -14.87 6.52
N GLY A 344 15.54 -14.21 6.56
CA GLY A 344 16.82 -14.83 6.22
C GLY A 344 17.03 -15.07 4.72
N GLY A 345 16.38 -14.29 3.88
CA GLY A 345 16.71 -14.10 2.46
C GLY A 345 16.79 -12.62 2.14
N GLY A 346 16.99 -12.28 0.87
CA GLY A 346 17.04 -10.90 0.42
C GLY A 346 17.33 -10.79 -1.07
N ILE A 347 17.33 -9.55 -1.54
CA ILE A 347 17.61 -9.18 -2.91
C ILE A 347 18.89 -8.35 -2.90
N ASP A 348 19.97 -8.94 -3.41
CA ASP A 348 21.28 -8.28 -3.51
C ASP A 348 21.40 -7.41 -4.77
N PHE A 349 20.67 -7.79 -5.83
CA PHE A 349 20.65 -7.10 -7.11
C PHE A 349 19.21 -7.07 -7.66
N PRO A 350 18.80 -5.98 -8.33
CA PRO A 350 17.45 -5.89 -8.88
C PRO A 350 17.22 -7.02 -9.90
N PRO A 351 16.20 -7.88 -9.71
CA PRO A 351 15.87 -8.92 -10.66
C PRO A 351 15.40 -8.31 -11.99
N GLN A 352 15.67 -8.99 -13.09
CA GLN A 352 15.05 -8.66 -14.38
C GLN A 352 13.62 -9.21 -14.44
N TRP A 353 12.70 -8.40 -14.99
CA TRP A 353 11.28 -8.70 -15.15
C TRP A 353 10.64 -7.89 -16.27
#